data_AF-A0A3D4RL87-F1
#
_entry.id   AF-A0A3D4RL87-F1
#
_cell.length_a   1.000
_cell.length_b   1.000
_cell.length_c   1.000
_cell.angle_alpha   90.00
_cell.angle_beta   90.00
_cell.angle_gamma   90.00
#
_symmetry.space_group_name_H-M   'P 1'
#
loop_
_entity.id
_entity.type
_entity.pdbx_description
1 polymer ?
#
loop_
_entity_poly.entity_id
_entity_poly.type
_entity_poly.pdbx_seq_one_letter_code
_entity_poly.pdbx_strand_id
1 'polypeptide(L)'
;MDIGYKEFQQRFQLLATKHPQWIINTLSNIFTMRLIGNKTHGDLAEIGIAEFIHQFMYDYDSRHVGKDLFRAKEHEEDIVIINELTKQEIPISLKAYGDGPLQLSTDKDALMFPKLQELGTCISDKHTISELFLSQEFASLNSVNVMPLIYREKDMECNIMVFDFNKMKADTDKIVFIDEGQRYDFQEHKVVAGKGRSHPIYMFLNQQDGYICEVRYGGAAANALQRGFWTHTIHAAHYFNSLTNGWITYKHNLTLVKLFRLALNASEEGHKKANIILQDDINNLLQTL
;
A
#
# COMPACT_ATOMS: atom_id res chain seq x y z
N MET A 1 4.11 13.45 5.51
CA MET A 1 4.76 12.13 5.44
C MET A 1 5.89 12.13 6.46
N ASP A 2 5.99 11.08 7.26
CA ASP A 2 7.08 10.89 8.24
C ASP A 2 8.44 10.93 7.53
N ILE A 3 9.37 11.75 8.04
CA ILE A 3 10.73 11.87 7.51
C ILE A 3 11.43 10.50 7.56
N GLY A 4 11.21 9.74 8.63
CA GLY A 4 11.78 8.41 8.81
C GLY A 4 11.28 7.43 7.74
N TYR A 5 9.99 7.48 7.40
CA TYR A 5 9.43 6.62 6.34
C TYR A 5 9.99 6.95 4.96
N LYS A 6 10.21 8.23 4.66
CA LYS A 6 10.80 8.64 3.37
C LYS A 6 12.26 8.21 3.26
N GLU A 7 13.03 8.30 4.34
CA GLU A 7 14.40 7.78 4.38
C GLU A 7 14.41 6.26 4.18
N PHE A 8 13.55 5.53 4.91
CA PHE A 8 13.40 4.09 4.75
C PHE A 8 13.11 3.69 3.29
N GLN A 9 12.16 4.37 2.62
CA GLN A 9 11.84 4.13 1.22
C GLN A 9 13.07 4.27 0.31
N GLN A 10 13.90 5.31 0.52
CA GLN A 10 15.12 5.52 -0.26
C GLN A 10 16.15 4.41 -0.03
N ARG A 11 16.31 3.99 1.22
CA ARG A 11 17.23 2.90 1.61
C ARG A 11 16.78 1.56 1.04
N PHE A 12 15.48 1.26 1.13
CA PHE A 12 14.87 0.08 0.54
C PHE A 12 15.07 0.07 -0.98
N GLN A 13 14.76 1.17 -1.66
CA GLN A 13 14.92 1.29 -3.10
C GLN A 13 16.39 1.11 -3.52
N LEU A 14 17.33 1.70 -2.78
CA LEU A 14 18.76 1.52 -3.02
C LEU A 14 19.18 0.05 -2.89
N LEU A 15 18.69 -0.66 -1.85
CA LEU A 15 18.94 -2.08 -1.67
C LEU A 15 18.39 -2.90 -2.85
N ALA A 16 17.14 -2.65 -3.24
CA ALA A 16 16.49 -3.31 -4.37
C ALA A 16 17.23 -3.04 -5.70
N THR A 17 17.85 -1.87 -5.87
CA THR A 17 18.69 -1.56 -7.04
C THR A 17 19.99 -2.35 -7.02
N LYS A 18 20.67 -2.40 -5.87
CA LYS A 18 22.00 -3.03 -5.77
C LYS A 18 21.93 -4.55 -5.77
N HIS A 19 20.91 -5.11 -5.13
CA HIS A 19 20.74 -6.55 -4.95
C HIS A 19 19.33 -6.98 -5.35
N PRO A 20 18.95 -6.83 -6.65
CA PRO A 20 17.58 -7.07 -7.09
C PRO A 20 17.12 -8.52 -6.83
N GLN A 21 18.04 -9.49 -6.86
CA GLN A 21 17.70 -10.89 -6.64
C GLN A 21 17.11 -11.17 -5.25
N TRP A 22 17.49 -10.41 -4.22
CA TRP A 22 16.96 -10.62 -2.86
C TRP A 22 15.48 -10.30 -2.80
N ILE A 23 15.09 -9.11 -3.28
CA ILE A 23 13.68 -8.72 -3.27
C ILE A 23 12.85 -9.53 -4.29
N ILE A 24 13.43 -9.89 -5.44
CA ILE A 24 12.78 -10.77 -6.43
C ILE A 24 12.45 -12.13 -5.81
N ASN A 25 13.40 -12.73 -5.07
CA ASN A 25 13.18 -14.00 -4.38
C ASN A 25 12.07 -13.90 -3.35
N THR A 26 12.11 -12.88 -2.48
CA THR A 26 11.09 -12.68 -1.45
C THR A 26 9.70 -12.46 -2.04
N LEU A 27 9.57 -11.56 -3.03
CA LEU A 27 8.27 -11.30 -3.67
C LEU A 27 7.77 -12.53 -4.44
N SER A 28 8.66 -13.29 -5.11
CA SER A 28 8.28 -14.54 -5.76
C SER A 28 7.72 -15.56 -4.77
N ASN A 29 8.33 -15.67 -3.59
CA ASN A 29 7.85 -16.54 -2.54
C ASN A 29 6.50 -16.07 -1.98
N ILE A 30 6.32 -14.76 -1.72
CA ILE A 30 5.04 -14.17 -1.30
C ILE A 30 3.94 -14.47 -2.32
N PHE A 31 4.15 -14.19 -3.61
CA PHE A 31 3.14 -14.40 -4.64
C PHE A 31 2.91 -15.88 -4.99
N THR A 32 3.87 -16.76 -4.71
CA THR A 32 3.65 -18.22 -4.78
C THR A 32 2.52 -18.67 -3.85
N MET A 33 2.32 -17.98 -2.73
CA MET A 33 1.32 -18.36 -1.74
C MET A 33 -0.12 -18.21 -2.22
N ARG A 34 -0.34 -17.51 -3.33
CA ARG A 34 -1.62 -17.50 -4.03
C ARG A 34 -2.06 -18.88 -4.50
N LEU A 35 -1.11 -19.79 -4.76
CA LEU A 35 -1.41 -21.19 -5.08
C LEU A 35 -2.01 -21.95 -3.88
N ILE A 36 -1.79 -21.47 -2.66
CA ILE A 36 -2.35 -22.05 -1.42
C ILE A 36 -3.71 -21.41 -1.12
N GLY A 37 -3.84 -20.09 -1.30
CA GLY A 37 -5.11 -19.39 -1.10
C GLY A 37 -5.11 -17.95 -1.58
N ASN A 38 -6.28 -17.50 -2.05
CA ASN A 38 -6.44 -16.17 -2.64
C ASN A 38 -6.16 -15.01 -1.69
N LYS A 39 -6.38 -15.16 -0.37
CA LYS A 39 -6.11 -14.10 0.62
C LYS A 39 -4.74 -14.24 1.30
N THR A 40 -4.13 -15.42 1.20
CA THR A 40 -2.94 -15.81 1.96
C THR A 40 -1.70 -14.98 1.62
N HIS A 41 -1.61 -14.45 0.40
CA HIS A 41 -0.49 -13.61 -0.03
C HIS A 41 -0.44 -12.24 0.67
N GLY A 42 -1.58 -11.71 1.13
CA GLY A 42 -1.62 -10.46 1.90
C GLY A 42 -0.99 -10.65 3.28
N ASP A 43 -1.53 -11.60 4.06
CA ASP A 43 -1.00 -11.91 5.40
C ASP A 43 0.48 -12.36 5.34
N LEU A 44 0.87 -13.14 4.32
CA LEU A 44 2.27 -13.56 4.16
C LEU A 44 3.18 -12.48 3.61
N ALA A 45 2.65 -11.44 2.96
CA ALA A 45 3.45 -10.29 2.60
C ALA A 45 3.90 -9.50 3.84
N GLU A 46 3.03 -9.40 4.85
CA GLU A 46 3.37 -8.77 6.14
C GLU A 46 4.58 -9.46 6.78
N ILE A 47 4.54 -10.80 6.86
CA ILE A 47 5.64 -11.61 7.42
C ILE A 47 6.88 -11.53 6.52
N GLY A 48 6.73 -11.77 5.21
CA GLY A 48 7.84 -11.86 4.28
C GLY A 48 8.59 -10.55 4.09
N ILE A 49 7.89 -9.40 4.11
CA ILE A 49 8.55 -8.09 4.01
C ILE A 49 9.19 -7.69 5.34
N ALA A 50 8.55 -7.96 6.49
CA ALA A 50 9.19 -7.74 7.78
C ALA A 50 10.51 -8.53 7.89
N GLU A 51 10.47 -9.81 7.53
CA GLU A 51 11.66 -10.67 7.52
C GLU A 51 12.71 -10.20 6.50
N PHE A 52 12.29 -9.74 5.33
CA PHE A 52 13.23 -9.18 4.35
C PHE A 52 13.98 -7.97 4.90
N ILE A 53 13.28 -7.07 5.59
CA ILE A 53 13.91 -5.90 6.21
C ILE A 53 14.90 -6.36 7.28
N HIS A 54 14.47 -7.23 8.20
CA HIS A 54 15.32 -7.79 9.26
C HIS A 54 16.61 -8.44 8.73
N GLN A 55 16.50 -9.25 7.67
CA GLN A 55 17.60 -10.04 7.14
C GLN A 55 18.54 -9.25 6.23
N PHE A 56 18.02 -8.31 5.43
CA PHE A 56 18.78 -7.70 4.33
C PHE A 56 19.07 -6.20 4.49
N MET A 57 18.44 -5.50 5.43
CA MET A 57 18.68 -4.06 5.66
C MET A 57 19.45 -3.85 6.97
N TYR A 58 20.76 -3.63 6.90
CA TYR A 58 21.60 -3.51 8.11
C TYR A 58 21.27 -2.32 9.04
N ASP A 59 20.64 -1.28 8.51
CA ASP A 59 20.27 -0.04 9.22
C ASP A 59 18.82 -0.05 9.73
N TYR A 60 18.06 -1.11 9.46
CA TYR A 60 16.68 -1.26 9.88
C TYR A 60 16.38 -2.67 10.38
N ASP A 61 15.59 -2.75 11.44
CA ASP A 61 14.94 -3.97 11.87
C ASP A 61 13.43 -3.87 11.57
N SER A 62 12.72 -4.99 11.63
CA SER A 62 11.28 -5.00 11.50
C SER A 62 10.63 -6.12 12.29
N ARG A 63 9.40 -5.87 12.74
CA ARG A 63 8.56 -6.87 13.37
C ARG A 63 7.18 -6.88 12.73
N HIS A 64 6.65 -8.09 12.55
CA HIS A 64 5.23 -8.31 12.27
C HIS A 64 4.42 -8.02 13.54
N VAL A 65 3.36 -7.23 13.42
CA VAL A 65 2.57 -6.80 14.57
C VAL A 65 1.53 -7.86 14.96
N GLY A 66 1.02 -8.62 13.99
CA GLY A 66 0.03 -9.67 14.18
C GLY A 66 -1.34 -9.19 14.66
N LYS A 67 -2.38 -10.01 14.45
CA LYS A 67 -3.77 -9.66 14.78
C LYS A 67 -4.14 -9.89 16.24
N ASP A 68 -3.46 -10.80 16.95
CA ASP A 68 -3.83 -11.22 18.31
C ASP A 68 -3.30 -10.30 19.42
N LEU A 69 -2.19 -9.59 19.19
CA LEU A 69 -1.60 -8.68 20.18
C LEU A 69 -2.39 -7.36 20.35
N PHE A 70 -3.34 -7.05 19.47
CA PHE A 70 -3.83 -5.68 19.30
C PHE A 70 -5.34 -5.52 19.05
N ARG A 71 -6.19 -6.14 19.87
CA ARG A 71 -7.62 -5.78 19.97
C ARG A 71 -7.88 -4.34 20.49
N ALA A 72 -6.85 -3.52 20.70
CA ALA A 72 -6.91 -2.23 21.40
C ALA A 72 -6.35 -1.01 20.62
N LYS A 73 -6.05 -1.10 19.32
CA LYS A 73 -5.35 -0.01 18.59
C LYS A 73 -6.24 1.05 17.93
N GLU A 74 -5.78 2.30 17.99
CA GLU A 74 -6.31 3.48 17.31
C GLU A 74 -5.93 3.55 15.81
N HIS A 75 -4.92 2.78 15.35
CA HIS A 75 -4.39 2.81 13.98
C HIS A 75 -4.25 1.42 13.32
N GLU A 76 -4.33 1.37 11.99
CA GLU A 76 -4.23 0.16 11.15
C GLU A 76 -2.77 -0.01 10.69
N GLU A 77 -1.97 -0.77 11.44
CA GLU A 77 -0.57 -1.07 11.13
C GLU A 77 -0.34 -2.58 11.13
N ASP A 78 0.39 -3.07 10.13
CA ASP A 78 0.61 -4.51 9.88
C ASP A 78 2.05 -4.91 10.26
N ILE A 79 3.01 -4.00 10.03
CA ILE A 79 4.41 -4.14 10.43
C ILE A 79 4.89 -2.86 11.11
N VAL A 80 5.93 -2.98 11.94
CA VAL A 80 6.70 -1.84 12.45
C VAL A 80 8.14 -1.99 11.95
N ILE A 81 8.66 -0.91 11.37
CA ILE A 81 10.07 -0.80 11.00
C ILE A 81 10.77 -0.01 12.10
N ILE A 82 11.97 -0.45 12.48
CA ILE A 82 12.76 0.16 13.54
C ILE A 82 14.05 0.62 12.92
N ASN A 83 14.33 1.93 12.94
CA ASN A 83 15.64 2.42 12.54
C ASN A 83 16.66 2.03 13.62
N GLU A 84 17.67 1.24 13.26
CA GLU A 84 18.63 0.70 14.23
C GLU A 84 19.51 1.78 14.88
N LEU A 85 19.71 2.90 14.20
CA LEU A 85 20.54 4.01 14.67
C LEU A 85 19.75 4.97 15.58
N THR A 86 18.55 5.37 15.18
CA THR A 86 17.74 6.37 15.91
C THR A 86 16.74 5.74 16.87
N LYS A 87 16.48 4.44 16.74
CA LYS A 87 15.42 3.69 17.44
C LYS A 87 14.01 4.22 17.17
N GLN A 88 13.84 5.00 16.10
CA GLN A 88 12.52 5.44 15.65
C GLN A 88 11.72 4.23 15.15
N GLU A 89 10.51 4.06 15.68
CA GLU A 89 9.52 3.13 15.15
C GLU A 89 8.67 3.81 14.05
N ILE A 90 8.54 3.13 12.92
CA ILE A 90 7.79 3.58 11.75
C ILE A 90 6.70 2.54 11.50
N PRO A 91 5.47 2.77 11.96
CA PRO A 91 4.36 1.87 11.70
C PRO A 91 3.96 1.94 10.23
N ILE A 92 3.69 0.79 9.62
CA ILE A 92 3.32 0.67 8.21
C ILE A 92 2.10 -0.24 8.07
N SER A 93 1.12 0.22 7.29
CA SER A 93 0.10 -0.66 6.73
C SER A 93 0.56 -1.22 5.39
N LEU A 94 0.66 -2.55 5.32
CA LEU A 94 1.04 -3.27 4.12
C LEU A 94 -0.23 -3.72 3.39
N LYS A 95 -0.31 -3.42 2.09
CA LYS A 95 -1.54 -3.62 1.33
C LYS A 95 -1.27 -4.38 0.03
N ALA A 96 -1.72 -5.63 -0.08
CA ALA A 96 -1.61 -6.40 -1.33
C ALA A 96 -2.84 -6.23 -2.22
N TYR A 97 -2.67 -5.60 -3.39
CA TYR A 97 -3.76 -5.28 -4.32
C TYR A 97 -3.39 -5.62 -5.76
N GLY A 98 -4.38 -6.02 -6.55
CA GLY A 98 -4.22 -6.07 -8.01
C GLY A 98 -4.05 -4.67 -8.58
N ASP A 99 -3.36 -4.57 -9.72
CA ASP A 99 -3.22 -3.29 -10.45
C ASP A 99 -4.60 -2.72 -10.81
N GLY A 100 -4.92 -1.51 -10.32
CA GLY A 100 -6.29 -1.00 -10.33
C GLY A 100 -6.61 -0.01 -9.19
N PRO A 101 -7.88 0.02 -8.73
CA PRO A 101 -8.30 0.82 -7.58
C PRO A 101 -7.59 0.40 -6.28
N LEU A 102 -7.07 1.38 -5.56
CA LEU A 102 -6.33 1.18 -4.31
C LEU A 102 -6.97 2.04 -3.20
N GLN A 103 -7.31 1.40 -2.09
CA GLN A 103 -7.76 2.10 -0.89
C GLN A 103 -6.55 2.47 -0.03
N LEU A 104 -6.38 3.76 0.22
CA LEU A 104 -5.30 4.30 1.04
C LEU A 104 -5.75 4.59 2.48
N SER A 105 -7.05 4.88 2.67
CA SER A 105 -7.66 5.02 3.99
C SER A 105 -9.11 4.54 3.97
N THR A 106 -9.54 3.91 5.05
CA THR A 106 -10.91 3.42 5.24
C THR A 106 -11.87 4.50 5.77
N ASP A 107 -11.35 5.68 6.15
CA ASP A 107 -12.10 6.79 6.76
C ASP A 107 -13.13 6.28 7.79
N LYS A 108 -12.62 5.64 8.86
CA LYS A 108 -13.45 4.88 9.82
C LYS A 108 -14.56 5.73 10.44
N ASP A 109 -14.25 7.00 10.71
CA ASP A 109 -15.18 7.96 11.31
C ASP A 109 -16.05 8.68 10.26
N ALA A 110 -15.87 8.37 8.97
CA ALA A 110 -16.61 8.90 7.83
C ALA A 110 -16.63 10.44 7.76
N LEU A 111 -15.46 11.07 7.96
CA LEU A 111 -15.34 12.52 8.10
C LEU A 111 -15.02 13.23 6.78
N MET A 112 -14.29 12.58 5.87
CA MET A 112 -13.78 13.25 4.66
C MET A 112 -14.89 13.63 3.70
N PHE A 113 -15.84 12.72 3.48
CA PHE A 113 -16.90 12.93 2.50
C PHE A 113 -17.88 14.04 2.92
N PRO A 114 -18.43 14.06 4.16
CA PRO A 114 -19.27 15.17 4.62
C PRO A 114 -18.55 16.51 4.56
N LYS A 115 -17.25 16.55 4.90
CA LYS A 115 -16.48 17.78 4.84
C LYS A 115 -16.43 18.38 3.44
N LEU A 116 -16.25 17.53 2.44
CA LEU A 116 -16.28 17.94 1.03
C LEU A 116 -17.68 18.39 0.59
N GLN A 117 -18.75 17.80 1.13
CA GLN A 117 -20.13 18.25 0.86
C GLN A 117 -20.39 19.68 1.34
N GLU A 118 -19.83 20.07 2.49
CA GLU A 118 -19.94 21.44 2.99
C GLU A 118 -19.31 22.47 2.04
N LEU A 119 -18.25 22.07 1.33
CA LEU A 119 -17.51 22.93 0.39
C LEU A 119 -18.17 23.02 -1.00
N GLY A 120 -19.16 22.19 -1.28
CA GLY A 120 -19.94 22.20 -2.52
C GLY A 120 -19.54 21.14 -3.54
N THR A 121 -19.87 21.37 -4.82
CA THR A 121 -19.73 20.36 -5.89
C THR A 121 -18.52 20.58 -6.80
N CYS A 122 -17.92 21.77 -6.78
CA CYS A 122 -16.72 22.09 -7.53
C CYS A 122 -15.85 23.04 -6.71
N ILE A 123 -14.69 22.55 -6.25
CA ILE A 123 -13.76 23.27 -5.38
C ILE A 123 -12.49 23.49 -6.20
N SER A 124 -12.16 24.75 -6.51
CA SER A 124 -10.98 25.12 -7.30
C SER A 124 -10.17 26.25 -6.67
N ASP A 125 -10.66 26.84 -5.58
CA ASP A 125 -9.91 27.83 -4.83
C ASP A 125 -8.75 27.16 -4.08
N LYS A 126 -7.52 27.59 -4.38
CA LYS A 126 -6.29 26.98 -3.86
C LYS A 126 -6.17 27.13 -2.35
N HIS A 127 -6.65 28.24 -1.79
CA HIS A 127 -6.63 28.46 -0.36
C HIS A 127 -7.56 27.45 0.34
N THR A 128 -8.79 27.31 -0.15
CA THR A 128 -9.77 26.31 0.33
C THR A 128 -9.24 24.89 0.25
N ILE A 129 -8.61 24.49 -0.88
CA ILE A 129 -8.01 23.16 -1.03
C ILE A 129 -6.86 22.94 -0.03
N SER A 130 -6.02 23.95 0.17
CA SER A 130 -4.93 23.87 1.14
C SER A 130 -5.46 23.73 2.56
N GLU A 131 -6.49 24.49 2.94
CA GLU A 131 -7.12 24.40 4.26
C GLU A 131 -7.79 23.05 4.49
N LEU A 132 -8.43 22.48 3.46
CA LEU A 132 -9.00 21.14 3.50
C LEU A 132 -7.94 20.09 3.88
N PHE A 133 -6.77 20.11 3.26
CA PHE A 133 -5.71 19.14 3.57
C PHE A 133 -5.05 19.33 4.94
N LEU A 134 -5.26 20.48 5.57
CA LEU A 134 -4.84 20.80 6.94
C LEU A 134 -5.95 20.53 7.96
N SER A 135 -7.16 20.19 7.51
CA SER A 135 -8.31 19.96 8.38
C SER A 135 -8.19 18.64 9.15
N GLN A 136 -8.90 18.55 10.28
CA GLN A 136 -8.88 17.35 11.12
C GLN A 136 -9.46 16.13 10.39
N GLU A 137 -10.46 16.33 9.53
CA GLU A 137 -11.12 15.27 8.75
C GLU A 137 -10.14 14.59 7.77
N PHE A 138 -9.13 15.32 7.30
CA PHE A 138 -8.07 14.80 6.42
C PHE A 138 -6.78 14.44 7.18
N ALA A 139 -6.74 14.59 8.50
CA ALA A 139 -5.54 14.34 9.30
C ALA A 139 -5.04 12.89 9.20
N SER A 140 -5.97 11.93 8.99
CA SER A 140 -5.61 10.51 8.82
C SER A 140 -4.73 10.22 7.60
N LEU A 141 -4.74 11.09 6.58
CA LEU A 141 -3.82 10.98 5.43
C LEU A 141 -2.36 11.28 5.82
N ASN A 142 -2.13 11.87 6.98
CA ASN A 142 -0.79 12.13 7.51
C ASN A 142 -0.34 11.11 8.54
N SER A 143 -1.24 10.24 9.04
CA SER A 143 -0.98 9.40 10.22
C SER A 143 -0.61 7.95 9.93
N VAL A 144 -0.82 7.46 8.70
CA VAL A 144 -0.51 6.06 8.35
C VAL A 144 0.41 6.00 7.14
N ASN A 145 1.56 5.36 7.30
CA ASN A 145 2.43 5.01 6.20
C ASN A 145 1.86 3.78 5.50
N VAL A 146 1.49 3.90 4.23
CA VAL A 146 0.98 2.78 3.44
C VAL A 146 2.08 2.28 2.51
N MET A 147 2.29 0.96 2.47
CA MET A 147 3.23 0.29 1.58
C MET A 147 2.50 -0.76 0.73
N PRO A 148 1.91 -0.36 -0.40
CA PRO A 148 1.18 -1.26 -1.28
C PRO A 148 2.10 -2.20 -2.08
N LEU A 149 1.80 -3.50 -2.06
CA LEU A 149 2.32 -4.49 -2.99
C LEU A 149 1.29 -4.67 -4.11
N ILE A 150 1.60 -4.12 -5.27
CA ILE A 150 0.73 -4.14 -6.44
C ILE A 150 1.15 -5.29 -7.36
N TYR A 151 0.19 -6.04 -7.89
CA TYR A 151 0.47 -7.16 -8.78
C TYR A 151 -0.40 -7.21 -10.03
N ARG A 152 0.18 -7.72 -11.11
CA ARG A 152 -0.50 -8.11 -12.35
C ARG A 152 -0.46 -9.62 -12.46
N GLU A 153 -1.56 -10.24 -12.05
CA GLU A 153 -1.63 -11.69 -11.93
C GLU A 153 -1.39 -12.41 -13.25
N LYS A 154 -1.99 -11.92 -14.34
CA LYS A 154 -1.88 -12.55 -15.67
C LYS A 154 -0.45 -12.53 -16.18
N ASP A 155 0.28 -11.45 -15.88
CA ASP A 155 1.65 -11.22 -16.36
C ASP A 155 2.71 -11.74 -15.37
N MET A 156 2.27 -12.22 -14.19
CA MET A 156 3.13 -12.60 -13.07
C MET A 156 4.13 -11.49 -12.70
N GLU A 157 3.64 -10.26 -12.62
CA GLU A 157 4.43 -9.10 -12.23
C GLU A 157 3.99 -8.54 -10.89
N CYS A 158 4.93 -7.95 -10.16
CA CYS A 158 4.65 -7.23 -8.92
C CYS A 158 5.56 -6.01 -8.73
N ASN A 159 5.12 -5.07 -7.91
CA ASN A 159 5.83 -3.83 -7.61
C ASN A 159 5.41 -3.32 -6.23
N ILE A 160 6.34 -2.74 -5.46
CA ILE A 160 5.98 -2.00 -4.25
C ILE A 160 5.81 -0.52 -4.63
N MET A 161 4.57 -0.06 -4.71
CA MET A 161 4.22 1.27 -5.22
C MET A 161 3.67 2.16 -4.10
N VAL A 162 4.48 3.09 -3.60
CA VAL A 162 4.10 4.01 -2.52
C VAL A 162 3.52 5.30 -3.10
N PHE A 163 2.32 5.67 -2.66
CA PHE A 163 1.64 6.90 -3.10
C PHE A 163 2.27 8.16 -2.45
N ASP A 164 2.62 9.15 -3.26
CA ASP A 164 3.20 10.41 -2.81
C ASP A 164 2.11 11.42 -2.45
N PHE A 165 1.69 11.40 -1.19
CA PHE A 165 0.70 12.33 -0.66
C PHE A 165 1.14 13.80 -0.76
N ASN A 166 2.44 14.10 -0.65
CA ASN A 166 2.90 15.49 -0.73
C ASN A 166 2.75 16.01 -2.16
N LYS A 167 3.14 15.20 -3.15
CA LYS A 167 2.94 15.52 -4.57
C LYS A 167 1.46 15.63 -4.91
N MET A 168 0.61 14.72 -4.42
CA MET A 168 -0.85 14.80 -4.60
C MET A 168 -1.41 16.12 -4.08
N LYS A 169 -1.06 16.52 -2.85
CA LYS A 169 -1.55 17.78 -2.24
C LYS A 169 -1.10 19.00 -3.04
N ALA A 170 0.16 19.02 -3.46
CA ALA A 170 0.73 20.12 -4.24
C ALA A 170 0.09 20.25 -5.63
N ASP A 171 -0.16 19.12 -6.29
CA ASP A 171 -0.67 19.08 -7.66
C ASP A 171 -2.20 19.20 -7.74
N THR A 172 -2.94 19.02 -6.64
CA THR A 172 -4.40 19.13 -6.63
C THR A 172 -4.82 20.56 -7.02
N ASP A 173 -5.60 20.65 -8.09
CA ASP A 173 -6.08 21.91 -8.66
C ASP A 173 -7.58 22.08 -8.53
N LYS A 174 -8.30 20.97 -8.70
CA LYS A 174 -9.75 20.97 -8.67
C LYS A 174 -10.26 19.70 -8.01
N ILE A 175 -11.33 19.84 -7.25
CA ILE A 175 -12.09 18.73 -6.68
C ILE A 175 -13.51 18.81 -7.21
N VAL A 176 -13.99 17.75 -7.86
CA VAL A 176 -15.32 17.70 -8.47
C VAL A 176 -16.16 16.60 -7.84
N PHE A 177 -17.41 16.93 -7.52
CA PHE A 177 -18.42 15.98 -7.10
C PHE A 177 -18.97 15.24 -8.32
N ILE A 178 -19.05 13.91 -8.22
CA ILE A 178 -19.60 13.04 -9.25
C ILE A 178 -20.65 12.17 -8.57
N ASP A 179 -21.91 12.37 -8.95
CA ASP A 179 -23.06 11.70 -8.35
C ASP A 179 -23.30 10.30 -8.96
N GLU A 180 -24.27 9.58 -8.40
CA GLU A 180 -24.79 8.35 -9.00
C GLU A 180 -25.26 8.59 -10.45
N GLY A 181 -24.88 7.68 -11.35
CA GLY A 181 -25.22 7.81 -12.78
C GLY A 181 -24.46 8.92 -13.50
N GLN A 182 -23.39 9.47 -12.90
CA GLN A 182 -22.52 10.46 -13.53
C GLN A 182 -21.09 9.93 -13.68
N ARG A 183 -20.35 10.55 -14.61
CA ARG A 183 -18.91 10.33 -14.81
C ARG A 183 -18.22 11.66 -15.11
N TYR A 184 -16.92 11.72 -14.82
CA TYR A 184 -16.09 12.80 -15.35
C TYR A 184 -15.69 12.47 -16.79
N ASP A 185 -15.94 13.39 -17.71
CA ASP A 185 -15.48 13.28 -19.08
C ASP A 185 -14.14 14.01 -19.25
N PHE A 186 -13.07 13.25 -19.44
CA PHE A 186 -11.71 13.78 -19.56
C PHE A 186 -11.43 14.50 -20.89
N GLN A 187 -12.32 14.37 -21.90
CA GLN A 187 -12.20 15.13 -23.14
C GLN A 187 -12.90 16.48 -23.03
N GLU A 188 -14.07 16.48 -22.41
CA GLU A 188 -14.91 17.66 -22.23
C GLU A 188 -14.64 18.41 -20.92
N HIS A 189 -13.76 17.88 -20.07
CA HIS A 189 -13.33 18.46 -18.80
C HIS A 189 -14.48 18.76 -17.81
N LYS A 190 -15.57 17.99 -17.88
CA LYS A 190 -16.80 18.23 -17.11
C LYS A 190 -17.49 16.96 -16.65
N VAL A 191 -18.33 17.08 -15.63
CA VAL A 191 -19.20 16.00 -15.16
C VAL A 191 -20.39 15.86 -16.12
N VAL A 192 -20.66 14.64 -16.58
CA VAL A 192 -21.75 14.33 -17.51
C VAL A 192 -22.58 13.15 -17.02
N ALA A 193 -23.87 13.12 -17.38
CA ALA A 193 -24.72 11.97 -17.14
C ALA A 193 -24.30 10.77 -18.03
N GLY A 194 -24.39 9.55 -17.49
CA GLY A 194 -24.10 8.34 -18.27
C GLY A 194 -23.99 7.07 -17.42
N LYS A 195 -23.59 5.95 -18.04
CA LYS A 195 -23.21 4.73 -17.30
C LYS A 195 -21.91 5.00 -16.53
N GLY A 196 -22.06 5.57 -15.34
CA GLY A 196 -20.98 6.06 -14.51
C GLY A 196 -20.95 5.38 -13.14
N ARG A 197 -20.74 6.17 -12.10
CA ARG A 197 -20.61 5.68 -10.73
C ARG A 197 -21.95 5.18 -10.19
N SER A 198 -21.91 4.10 -9.40
CA SER A 198 -23.06 3.64 -8.60
C SER A 198 -23.16 4.34 -7.25
N HIS A 199 -22.08 4.95 -6.79
CA HIS A 199 -22.04 5.70 -5.54
C HIS A 199 -21.28 7.02 -5.75
N PRO A 200 -21.73 8.10 -5.09
CA PRO A 200 -21.10 9.40 -5.24
C PRO A 200 -19.64 9.42 -4.80
N ILE A 201 -18.84 10.25 -5.47
CA ILE A 201 -17.44 10.50 -5.13
C ILE A 201 -17.10 11.98 -5.23
N TYR A 202 -16.03 12.37 -4.55
CA TYR A 202 -15.27 13.57 -4.86
C TYR A 202 -13.96 13.17 -5.53
N MET A 203 -13.80 13.57 -6.79
CA MET A 203 -12.60 13.29 -7.58
C MET A 203 -11.65 14.47 -7.53
N PHE A 204 -10.38 14.20 -7.24
CA PHE A 204 -9.31 15.18 -7.17
C PHE A 204 -8.53 15.14 -8.49
N LEU A 205 -8.35 16.32 -9.08
CA LEU A 205 -7.79 16.52 -10.40
C LEU A 205 -6.60 17.48 -10.32
N ASN A 206 -5.62 17.27 -11.19
CA ASN A 206 -4.50 18.20 -11.36
C ASN A 206 -4.86 19.35 -12.32
N GLN A 207 -3.91 20.25 -12.55
CA GLN A 207 -4.11 21.42 -13.42
C GLN A 207 -4.45 21.06 -14.89
N GLN A 208 -4.12 19.84 -15.34
CA GLN A 208 -4.46 19.32 -16.67
C GLN A 208 -5.73 18.45 -16.64
N ASP A 209 -6.52 18.51 -15.56
CA ASP A 209 -7.69 17.65 -15.32
C ASP A 209 -7.39 16.14 -15.35
N GLY A 210 -6.13 15.79 -15.07
CA GLY A 210 -5.71 14.41 -14.87
C GLY A 210 -6.15 13.91 -13.50
N TYR A 211 -6.62 12.65 -13.45
CA TYR A 211 -7.01 11.97 -12.21
C TYR A 211 -5.83 11.85 -11.23
N ILE A 212 -6.08 12.14 -9.95
CA ILE A 212 -5.12 11.93 -8.87
C ILE A 212 -5.64 10.88 -7.87
N CYS A 213 -6.80 11.16 -7.28
CA CYS A 213 -7.41 10.34 -6.23
C CYS A 213 -8.91 10.65 -6.11
N GLU A 214 -9.62 9.91 -5.27
CA GLU A 214 -11.03 10.14 -4.98
C GLU A 214 -11.37 9.85 -3.51
N VAL A 215 -12.29 10.63 -2.94
CA VAL A 215 -12.97 10.29 -1.70
C VAL A 215 -14.32 9.67 -2.05
N ARG A 216 -14.57 8.46 -1.57
CA ARG A 216 -15.81 7.72 -1.86
C ARG A 216 -16.83 7.85 -0.74
N TYR A 217 -18.10 7.92 -1.12
CA TYR A 217 -19.24 7.97 -0.21
C TYR A 217 -19.40 6.67 0.60
N GLY A 218 -19.61 6.81 1.91
CA GLY A 218 -20.12 5.73 2.74
C GLY A 218 -19.84 5.96 4.23
N GLY A 219 -20.87 5.86 5.06
CA GLY A 219 -20.73 5.94 6.52
C GLY A 219 -20.17 4.66 7.15
N ALA A 220 -20.09 4.62 8.48
CA ALA A 220 -19.58 3.46 9.23
C ALA A 220 -20.30 2.13 8.90
N ALA A 221 -21.57 2.19 8.47
CA ALA A 221 -22.38 1.02 8.07
C ALA A 221 -22.16 0.57 6.61
N ALA A 222 -21.50 1.37 5.77
CA ALA A 222 -21.21 1.00 4.38
C ALA A 222 -20.06 -0.02 4.30
N ASN A 223 -19.97 -0.77 3.21
CA ASN A 223 -18.85 -1.68 3.00
C ASN A 223 -17.53 -0.89 2.99
N ALA A 224 -16.47 -1.42 3.59
CA ALA A 224 -15.15 -0.77 3.60
C ALA A 224 -14.66 -0.43 2.18
N LEU A 225 -15.00 -1.24 1.18
CA LEU A 225 -14.64 -1.03 -0.23
C LEU A 225 -15.39 0.15 -0.89
N GLN A 226 -16.43 0.68 -0.24
CA GLN A 226 -17.27 1.75 -0.77
C GLN A 226 -16.88 3.13 -0.21
N ARG A 227 -16.10 3.22 0.87
CA ARG A 227 -15.83 4.48 1.58
C ARG A 227 -14.35 4.83 1.67
N GLY A 228 -14.07 6.08 2.04
CA GLY A 228 -12.73 6.55 2.38
C GLY A 228 -11.91 7.08 1.21
N PHE A 229 -10.59 7.12 1.38
CA PHE A 229 -9.66 7.73 0.43
C PHE A 229 -9.07 6.68 -0.51
N TRP A 230 -9.25 6.90 -1.81
CA TRP A 230 -8.88 5.96 -2.87
C TRP A 230 -8.01 6.65 -3.91
N THR A 231 -7.23 5.83 -4.62
CA THR A 231 -6.56 6.22 -5.86
C THR A 231 -6.63 5.04 -6.84
N HIS A 232 -5.90 5.13 -7.95
CA HIS A 232 -5.86 4.11 -8.97
C HIS A 232 -4.44 3.97 -9.54
N THR A 233 -3.81 2.81 -9.40
CA THR A 233 -2.38 2.63 -9.76
C THR A 233 -2.10 2.83 -11.25
N ILE A 234 -3.08 2.54 -12.11
CA ILE A 234 -2.99 2.82 -13.56
C ILE A 234 -3.19 4.32 -13.88
N HIS A 235 -4.28 4.93 -13.41
CA HIS A 235 -4.65 6.30 -13.82
C HIS A 235 -3.88 7.40 -13.08
N ALA A 236 -3.34 7.12 -11.90
CA ALA A 236 -2.54 8.03 -11.08
C ALA A 236 -1.07 7.59 -10.98
N ALA A 237 -0.56 6.82 -11.96
CA ALA A 237 0.76 6.20 -11.91
C ALA A 237 1.91 7.18 -11.59
N HIS A 238 1.81 8.44 -12.03
CA HIS A 238 2.81 9.48 -11.78
C HIS A 238 2.83 10.03 -10.35
N TYR A 239 1.88 9.60 -9.50
CA TYR A 239 1.89 9.86 -8.06
C TYR A 239 2.44 8.69 -7.25
N PHE A 240 2.97 7.65 -7.89
CA PHE A 240 3.58 6.51 -7.19
C PHE A 240 5.09 6.48 -7.37
N ASN A 241 5.78 6.22 -6.27
CA ASN A 241 7.20 5.87 -6.25
C ASN A 241 7.33 4.34 -6.14
N SER A 242 8.10 3.74 -7.06
CA SER A 242 8.39 2.30 -7.01
C SER A 242 9.62 2.01 -6.16
N LEU A 243 9.43 1.27 -5.07
CA LEU A 243 10.55 0.83 -4.22
C LEU A 243 11.33 -0.35 -4.81
N THR A 244 10.76 -1.03 -5.81
CA THR A 244 11.38 -2.16 -6.51
C THR A 244 12.04 -1.76 -7.83
N ASN A 245 12.10 -0.46 -8.15
CA ASN A 245 12.61 0.09 -9.42
C ASN A 245 11.86 -0.39 -10.67
N GLY A 246 10.55 -0.55 -10.53
CA GLY A 246 9.66 -1.01 -11.60
C GLY A 246 9.02 -2.36 -11.27
N TRP A 247 8.45 -2.96 -12.32
CA TRP A 247 7.79 -4.25 -12.24
C TRP A 247 8.81 -5.39 -12.20
N ILE A 248 8.63 -6.27 -11.23
CA ILE A 248 9.39 -7.51 -11.05
C ILE A 248 8.55 -8.66 -11.59
N THR A 249 9.07 -9.40 -12.55
CA THR A 249 8.51 -10.71 -12.94
C THR A 249 8.84 -11.74 -11.85
N TYR A 250 7.83 -12.40 -11.31
CA TYR A 250 7.99 -13.47 -10.34
C TYR A 250 7.72 -14.84 -10.95
N LYS A 251 8.19 -15.90 -10.28
CA LYS A 251 7.91 -17.29 -10.63
C LYS A 251 7.39 -18.06 -9.42
N HIS A 252 6.56 -19.06 -9.67
CA HIS A 252 6.08 -19.92 -8.60
C HIS A 252 7.19 -20.84 -8.08
N ASN A 253 7.36 -20.84 -6.76
CA ASN A 253 8.26 -21.72 -6.03
C ASN A 253 7.50 -22.93 -5.46
N LEU A 254 7.28 -23.96 -6.26
CA LEU A 254 6.55 -25.16 -5.82
C LEU A 254 7.26 -25.92 -4.67
N THR A 255 8.57 -25.75 -4.52
CA THR A 255 9.33 -26.29 -3.38
C THR A 255 8.90 -25.63 -2.07
N LEU A 256 8.68 -24.32 -2.08
CA LEU A 256 8.15 -23.59 -0.92
C LEU A 256 6.73 -24.07 -0.57
N VAL A 257 5.87 -24.32 -1.56
CA VAL A 257 4.53 -24.91 -1.31
C VAL A 257 4.65 -26.26 -0.61
N LYS A 258 5.59 -27.10 -1.04
CA LYS A 258 5.87 -28.38 -0.37
C LYS A 258 6.40 -28.17 1.05
N LEU A 259 7.29 -27.19 1.27
CA LEU A 259 7.81 -26.85 2.59
C LEU A 259 6.67 -26.48 3.55
N PHE A 260 5.73 -25.62 3.14
CA PHE A 260 4.55 -25.28 3.95
C PHE A 260 3.71 -26.52 4.28
N ARG A 261 3.45 -27.39 3.30
CA ARG A 261 2.70 -28.64 3.52
C ARG A 261 3.37 -29.53 4.56
N LEU A 262 4.70 -29.63 4.54
CA LEU A 262 5.47 -30.39 5.53
C LEU A 262 5.44 -29.70 6.89
N ALA A 263 5.67 -28.38 6.93
CA ALA A 263 5.66 -27.59 8.16
C ALA A 263 4.33 -27.72 8.91
N LEU A 264 3.19 -27.70 8.22
CA LEU A 264 1.87 -27.85 8.86
C LEU A 264 1.63 -29.22 9.54
N ASN A 265 2.46 -30.23 9.26
CA ASN A 265 2.32 -31.59 9.82
C ASN A 265 3.54 -32.04 10.64
N ALA A 266 4.61 -31.23 10.69
CA ALA A 266 5.83 -31.55 11.42
C ALA A 266 5.73 -31.13 12.90
N SER A 267 6.60 -31.70 13.74
CA SER A 267 6.75 -31.29 15.13
C SER A 267 7.56 -29.99 15.25
N GLU A 268 7.44 -29.32 16.40
CA GLU A 268 8.23 -28.13 16.75
C GLU A 268 9.74 -28.38 16.58
N GLU A 269 10.24 -29.55 16.98
CA GLU A 269 11.64 -29.94 16.79
C GLU A 269 12.03 -30.05 15.31
N GLY A 270 11.10 -30.48 14.45
CA GLY A 270 11.29 -30.43 13.00
C GLY A 270 11.38 -29.01 12.47
N HIS A 271 10.53 -28.10 12.98
CA HIS A 271 10.56 -26.68 12.61
C HIS A 271 11.86 -26.00 13.04
N LYS A 272 12.33 -26.23 14.27
CA LYS A 272 13.62 -25.68 14.77
C LYS A 272 14.78 -26.05 13.84
N LYS A 273 14.85 -27.32 13.42
CA LYS A 273 15.87 -27.78 12.47
C LYS A 273 15.72 -27.12 11.09
N ALA A 274 14.49 -26.98 10.61
CA ALA A 274 14.22 -26.30 9.35
C ALA A 274 14.65 -24.83 9.41
N ASN A 275 14.38 -24.13 10.52
CA ASN A 275 14.77 -22.73 10.70
C ASN A 275 16.29 -22.55 10.62
N ILE A 276 17.07 -23.44 11.23
CA ILE A 276 18.55 -23.40 11.14
C ILE A 276 19.00 -23.54 9.68
N ILE A 277 18.49 -24.54 8.96
CA ILE A 277 18.83 -24.79 7.55
C ILE A 277 18.48 -23.58 6.67
N LEU A 278 17.31 -22.98 6.87
CA LEU A 278 16.87 -21.81 6.11
C LEU A 278 17.71 -20.58 6.43
N GLN A 279 18.07 -20.36 7.71
CA GLN A 279 18.92 -19.25 8.11
C GLN A 279 20.34 -19.39 7.54
N ASP A 280 20.89 -20.60 7.54
CA ASP A 280 22.21 -20.87 6.95
C ASP A 280 22.20 -20.57 5.43
N ASP A 281 21.13 -20.93 4.72
CA ASP A 281 20.97 -20.58 3.30
C ASP A 281 20.92 -19.06 3.08
N ILE A 282 20.13 -18.33 3.88
CA ILE A 282 20.07 -16.86 3.83
C ILE A 282 21.44 -16.23 4.10
N ASN A 283 22.16 -16.71 5.11
CA ASN A 283 23.50 -16.24 5.44
C ASN A 283 24.49 -16.45 4.30
N ASN A 284 24.40 -17.56 3.57
CA ASN A 284 25.22 -17.81 2.39
C ASN A 284 24.92 -16.82 1.25
N LEU A 285 23.65 -16.44 1.06
CA LEU A 285 23.26 -15.41 0.07
C LEU A 285 23.88 -14.04 0.39
N LEU A 286 24.01 -13.70 1.68
CA LEU A 286 24.63 -12.46 2.13
C LEU A 286 26.15 -12.45 1.91
N GLN A 287 26.81 -13.61 1.95
CA GLN A 287 28.26 -13.74 1.77
C GLN A 287 28.73 -13.76 0.32
N THR A 288 27.82 -13.98 -0.64
CA THR A 288 28.14 -14.01 -2.08
C THR A 288 28.38 -12.64 -2.74
N LEU A 289 28.61 -11.58 -1.96
CA LEU A 289 28.82 -10.19 -2.38
C LEU A 289 30.02 -9.57 -1.64
#